data_AF-A0A535IU77-F1
#
_entry.id   AF-A0A535IU77-F1
#
_cell.length_a   1.000
_cell.length_b   1.000
_cell.length_c   1.000
_cell.angle_alpha   90.00
_cell.angle_beta   90.00
_cell.angle_gamma   90.00
#
_symmetry.space_group_name_H-M   'P 1'
#
loop_
_entity.id
_entity.type
_entity.pdbx_description
1 polymer ?
#
loop_
_entity_poly.entity_id
_entity_poly.type
_entity_poly.pdbx_seq_one_letter_code
_entity_poly.pdbx_strand_id
1 'polypeptide(L)'
;MTADPRARSADGTNVTAQLLGVLLAPAATLAGLQLSYQYVPHDCRAHSAVLGHLIHGGTLVLCLAGAFIAWSEWQRHGGEWPEEEGGPPGRSRLLGAVGVLISLLSALVAVAQWLPMFFLSPCQ
;
A
#
# COMPACT_ATOMS: atom_id res chain seq x y z
N MET A 1 -20.14 18.79 3.73
CA MET A 1 -20.22 17.79 2.64
C MET A 1 -19.57 16.52 3.16
N THR A 2 -20.32 15.71 3.90
CA THR A 2 -19.81 14.48 4.53
C THR A 2 -19.97 13.34 3.53
N ALA A 3 -18.86 12.86 2.96
CA ALA A 3 -18.87 11.69 2.10
C ALA A 3 -19.32 10.48 2.93
N ASP A 4 -20.41 9.82 2.54
CA ASP A 4 -20.85 8.58 3.17
C ASP A 4 -19.82 7.48 2.81
N PRO A 5 -19.07 6.95 3.79
CA PRO A 5 -18.07 5.92 3.53
C PRO A 5 -18.67 4.59 3.07
N ARG A 6 -20.00 4.40 3.16
CA ARG A 6 -20.72 3.21 2.71
C ARG A 6 -21.52 3.41 1.43
N ALA A 7 -21.34 4.54 0.73
CA ALA A 7 -21.98 4.76 -0.56
C ALA A 7 -21.55 3.68 -1.56
N ARG A 8 -22.43 2.69 -1.77
CA ARG A 8 -22.32 1.71 -2.84
C ARG A 8 -22.59 2.47 -4.14
N SER A 9 -21.62 2.48 -5.05
CA SER A 9 -21.79 3.12 -6.36
C SER A 9 -22.92 2.43 -7.13
N ALA A 10 -23.49 3.10 -8.14
CA ALA A 10 -24.56 2.57 -8.97
C ALA A 10 -24.23 1.21 -9.62
N ASP A 11 -22.95 0.83 -9.63
CA ASP A 11 -22.39 -0.40 -10.18
C ASP A 11 -22.11 -1.49 -9.11
N GLY A 12 -22.53 -1.26 -7.86
CA GLY A 12 -22.36 -2.22 -6.76
C GLY A 12 -20.98 -2.23 -6.10
N THR A 13 -20.05 -1.40 -6.56
CA THR A 13 -18.66 -1.39 -6.09
C THR A 13 -18.49 -0.78 -4.70
N ASN A 14 -17.58 -1.34 -3.91
CA ASN A 14 -17.22 -0.79 -2.60
C ASN A 14 -16.12 0.27 -2.78
N VAL A 15 -16.52 1.53 -2.80
CA VAL A 15 -15.62 2.68 -3.00
C VAL A 15 -14.50 2.71 -1.95
N THR A 16 -14.79 2.31 -0.72
CA THR A 16 -13.80 2.23 0.37
C THR A 16 -12.73 1.19 0.08
N ALA A 17 -13.11 0.00 -0.43
CA ALA A 17 -12.18 -1.05 -0.78
C ALA A 17 -11.25 -0.62 -1.94
N GLN A 18 -11.79 0.08 -2.94
CA GLN A 18 -10.97 0.65 -4.02
C GLN A 18 -10.00 1.72 -3.51
N LEU A 19 -10.48 2.64 -2.67
CA LEU A 19 -9.63 3.66 -2.04
C LEU A 19 -8.52 3.03 -1.21
N LEU A 20 -8.84 2.00 -0.42
CA LEU A 20 -7.86 1.26 0.37
C LEU A 20 -6.86 0.53 -0.53
N GLY A 21 -7.31 -0.13 -1.60
CA GLY A 21 -6.41 -0.80 -2.55
C GLY A 21 -5.42 0.14 -3.24
N VAL A 22 -5.79 1.41 -3.44
CA VAL A 22 -4.92 2.42 -4.07
C VAL A 22 -4.02 3.13 -3.06
N LEU A 23 -4.56 3.53 -1.90
CA LEU A 23 -3.88 4.42 -0.96
C LEU A 23 -3.17 3.69 0.18
N LEU A 24 -3.55 2.46 0.53
CA LEU A 24 -2.99 1.77 1.69
C LEU A 24 -1.49 1.53 1.55
N ALA A 25 -1.04 1.05 0.38
CA ALA A 25 0.38 0.74 0.18
C ALA A 25 1.27 2.00 0.15
N PRO A 26 0.95 3.08 -0.60
CA PRO A 26 1.71 4.33 -0.54
C PRO A 26 1.70 5.00 0.83
N ALA A 27 0.57 4.95 1.54
CA ALA A 27 0.49 5.50 2.89
C ALA A 27 1.36 4.69 3.86
N ALA A 28 1.37 3.36 3.74
CA ALA A 28 2.20 2.49 4.57
C ALA A 28 3.71 2.69 4.31
N THR A 29 4.13 2.90 3.06
CA THR A 29 5.53 3.18 2.74
C THR A 29 5.98 4.54 3.26
N LEU A 30 5.14 5.56 3.12
CA LEU A 30 5.42 6.89 3.65
C LEU A 30 5.51 6.87 5.19
N ALA A 31 4.55 6.22 5.84
CA ALA A 31 4.55 6.07 7.29
C ALA A 31 5.75 5.24 7.78
N GLY A 32 6.08 4.15 7.09
CA GLY A 32 7.26 3.34 7.36
C GLY A 32 8.54 4.16 7.32
N LEU A 33 8.70 5.00 6.28
CA LEU A 33 9.85 5.89 6.17
C LEU A 33 9.92 6.89 7.32
N GLN A 34 8.81 7.55 7.66
CA GLN A 34 8.75 8.52 8.77
C GLN A 34 9.10 7.86 10.11
N LEU A 35 8.55 6.68 10.38
CA LEU A 35 8.84 5.91 11.58
C LEU A 35 10.32 5.54 11.63
N SER A 36 10.89 5.02 10.53
CA SER A 36 12.31 4.67 10.50
C SER A 36 13.20 5.87 10.85
N TYR A 37 12.92 7.07 10.34
CA TYR A 37 13.65 8.29 10.72
C TYR A 37 13.46 8.69 12.18
N GLN A 38 12.24 8.57 12.72
CA GLN A 38 11.95 8.94 14.10
C GLN A 38 12.59 8.00 15.12
N TYR A 39 12.75 6.71 14.77
CA TYR A 39 13.25 5.68 15.69
C TYR A 39 14.77 5.49 15.66
N VAL A 40 15.51 6.11 14.74
CA VAL A 40 17.00 6.04 14.71
C VAL A 40 17.63 6.34 16.08
N PRO A 41 17.25 7.40 16.83
CA PRO A 41 17.86 7.68 18.14
C PRO A 41 17.56 6.61 19.19
N HIS A 42 16.42 5.91 19.06
CA HIS A 42 16.03 4.84 19.97
C HIS A 42 16.86 3.59 19.69
N ASP A 43 16.99 3.20 18.43
CA ASP A 43 17.79 2.05 18.00
C ASP A 43 19.25 2.20 18.42
N CYS A 44 19.78 3.43 18.43
CA CYS A 44 21.12 3.70 18.94
C CYS A 44 21.29 3.60 20.45
N ARG A 45 20.28 3.96 21.23
CA ARG A 45 20.30 3.76 22.68
C ARG A 45 20.14 2.28 23.04
N ALA A 46 19.31 1.56 22.30
CA ALA A 46 19.04 0.14 22.52
C ALA A 46 20.14 -0.78 21.96
N HIS A 47 21.04 -0.26 21.11
CA HIS A 47 22.05 -1.06 20.38
C HIS A 47 21.42 -2.22 19.59
N SER A 48 20.18 -2.04 19.12
CA SER A 48 19.41 -3.09 18.45
C SER A 48 18.69 -2.53 17.23
N ALA A 49 18.84 -3.21 16.09
CA ALA A 49 18.13 -2.88 14.85
C ALA A 49 16.78 -3.62 14.73
N VAL A 50 16.36 -4.36 15.76
CA VAL A 50 15.16 -5.20 15.72
C VAL A 50 13.90 -4.39 15.42
N LEU A 51 13.77 -3.21 16.03
CA LEU A 51 12.60 -2.35 15.84
C LEU A 51 12.49 -1.85 14.40
N GLY A 52 13.60 -1.44 13.79
CA GLY A 52 13.62 -1.09 12.37
C GLY A 52 13.22 -2.26 11.46
N HIS A 53 13.68 -3.50 11.72
CA HIS A 53 13.24 -4.66 10.95
C HIS A 53 11.74 -4.92 11.10
N LEU A 54 11.17 -4.70 12.30
CA LEU A 54 9.73 -4.84 12.54
C LEU A 54 8.92 -3.77 11.80
N ILE A 55 9.40 -2.52 11.76
CA ILE A 55 8.75 -1.43 11.02
C ILE A 55 8.72 -1.76 9.53
N HIS A 56 9.87 -2.09 8.93
CA HIS A 56 9.94 -2.41 7.51
C HIS A 56 9.15 -3.68 7.16
N GLY A 57 9.21 -4.71 8.01
CA GLY A 57 8.41 -5.92 7.85
C GLY A 57 6.91 -5.63 7.90
N GLY A 58 6.46 -4.79 8.85
CA GLY A 58 5.08 -4.34 8.95
C GLY A 58 4.62 -3.55 7.74
N THR A 59 5.45 -2.61 7.26
CA THR A 59 5.17 -1.84 6.02
C THR A 59 5.04 -2.75 4.81
N LEU A 60 5.88 -3.78 4.67
CA LEU A 60 5.80 -4.73 3.57
C LEU A 60 4.49 -5.52 3.62
N VAL A 61 4.10 -6.01 4.81
CA VAL A 61 2.82 -6.71 5.00
C VAL A 61 1.63 -5.82 4.61
N LEU A 62 1.65 -4.54 4.98
CA LEU A 62 0.61 -3.59 4.60
C LEU A 62 0.56 -3.33 3.09
N CYS A 63 1.72 -3.27 2.42
CA CYS A 63 1.78 -3.15 0.96
C CYS A 63 1.18 -4.38 0.27
N LEU A 64 1.50 -5.59 0.75
CA LEU A 64 0.93 -6.83 0.25
C LEU A 64 -0.58 -6.92 0.49
N ALA A 65 -1.05 -6.45 1.66
CA ALA A 65 -2.47 -6.37 1.95
C ALA A 65 -3.20 -5.41 0.98
N GLY A 66 -2.60 -4.24 0.70
CA GLY A 66 -3.12 -3.29 -0.29
C GLY A 66 -3.20 -3.91 -1.69
N ALA A 67 -2.14 -4.60 -2.12
CA ALA A 67 -2.10 -5.31 -3.40
C ALA A 67 -3.17 -6.40 -3.46
N PHE A 68 -3.35 -7.18 -2.40
CA PHE A 68 -4.36 -8.23 -2.34
C PHE A 68 -5.80 -7.67 -2.39
N ILE A 69 -6.08 -6.57 -1.68
CA ILE A 69 -7.38 -5.89 -1.73
C ILE A 69 -7.65 -5.39 -3.15
N ALA A 70 -6.69 -4.68 -3.76
CA ALA A 70 -6.83 -4.16 -5.12
C ALA A 70 -7.01 -5.28 -6.14
N TRP A 71 -6.26 -6.38 -6.00
CA TRP A 71 -6.38 -7.56 -6.83
C TRP A 71 -7.75 -8.23 -6.70
N SER A 72 -8.25 -8.38 -5.48
CA SER A 72 -9.56 -9.00 -5.23
C SER A 72 -10.69 -8.18 -5.84
N GLU A 73 -10.62 -6.85 -5.77
CA GLU A 73 -11.58 -5.96 -6.40
C GLU A 73 -11.44 -5.99 -7.93
N TRP A 74 -10.23 -6.06 -8.49
CA TRP A 74 -10.04 -6.21 -9.92
C TRP A 74 -10.64 -7.52 -10.46
N GLN A 75 -10.40 -8.64 -9.77
CA GLN A 75 -10.98 -9.94 -10.13
C GLN A 75 -12.51 -9.96 -10.02
N ARG A 76 -13.08 -9.27 -9.02
CA ARG A 76 -14.54 -9.13 -8.85
C ARG A 76 -15.23 -8.43 -10.02
N HIS A 77 -14.52 -7.55 -10.74
CA HIS A 77 -15.06 -6.82 -11.89
C HIS A 77 -14.65 -7.46 -13.23
N GLY A 78 -14.15 -8.70 -13.21
CA GLY A 78 -13.88 -9.51 -14.40
C GLY A 78 -12.40 -9.78 -14.69
N GLY A 79 -11.46 -9.14 -13.97
CA GLY A 79 -10.02 -9.40 -14.15
C GLY A 79 -9.47 -9.10 -15.54
N GLU A 80 -10.27 -8.48 -16.40
CA GLU A 80 -9.87 -8.05 -17.74
C GLU A 80 -9.14 -6.71 -17.64
N TRP A 81 -8.23 -6.49 -18.59
CA TRP A 81 -7.63 -5.18 -18.75
C TRP A 81 -8.72 -4.17 -19.13
N PRO A 82 -8.69 -2.92 -18.63
CA PRO A 82 -9.71 -1.95 -18.98
C PRO A 82 -9.63 -1.65 -20.48
N GLU A 83 -10.63 -2.10 -21.23
CA GLU A 83 -10.85 -1.67 -22.61
C GLU A 83 -11.58 -0.31 -22.64
N GLU A 84 -11.73 0.29 -23.83
CA GLU A 84 -12.45 1.55 -24.04
C GLU A 84 -13.99 1.38 -23.86
N GLU A 85 -14.39 0.84 -22.72
CA GLU A 85 -15.77 0.80 -22.27
C GLU A 85 -16.02 2.00 -21.34
N GLY A 86 -16.62 3.05 -21.89
CA GLY A 86 -17.07 4.19 -21.10
C GLY A 86 -18.20 3.78 -20.14
N GLY A 87 -18.02 3.98 -18.83
CA GLY A 87 -19.07 3.76 -17.84
C GLY A 87 -18.55 3.48 -16.42
N PRO A 88 -19.47 3.36 -15.44
CA PRO A 88 -19.15 2.93 -14.08
C PRO A 88 -18.27 1.66 -13.97
N PRO A 89 -18.49 0.58 -14.76
CA PRO A 89 -17.68 -0.64 -14.65
C PRO A 89 -16.26 -0.49 -15.19
N GLY A 90 -16.07 0.26 -16.28
CA GLY A 90 -14.74 0.56 -16.83
C GLY A 90 -13.88 1.34 -15.83
N ARG A 91 -14.48 2.29 -15.11
CA ARG A 91 -13.78 3.03 -14.02
C ARG A 91 -13.33 2.10 -12.90
N SER A 92 -14.18 1.16 -12.47
CA SER A 92 -13.86 0.24 -11.37
C SER A 92 -12.73 -0.73 -11.73
N ARG A 93 -12.72 -1.22 -12.98
CA ARG A 93 -11.64 -2.05 -13.54
C ARG A 93 -10.32 -1.30 -13.59
N LEU A 94 -10.33 -0.06 -14.10
CA LEU A 94 -9.15 0.80 -14.17
C LEU A 94 -8.57 1.08 -12.78
N LEU A 95 -9.41 1.45 -11.81
CA LEU A 95 -8.97 1.71 -10.43
C LEU A 95 -8.40 0.46 -9.76
N GLY A 96 -8.97 -0.72 -10.03
CA GLY A 96 -8.43 -2.01 -9.57
C GLY A 96 -7.03 -2.29 -10.13
N ALA A 97 -6.86 -2.20 -11.46
CA ALA A 97 -5.57 -2.42 -12.12
C ALA A 97 -4.50 -1.43 -11.66
N VAL A 98 -4.85 -0.14 -11.57
CA VAL A 98 -3.95 0.92 -11.07
C VAL A 98 -3.60 0.67 -9.60
N GLY A 99 -4.56 0.28 -8.76
CA GLY A 99 -4.30 -0.05 -7.36
C GLY A 99 -3.31 -1.21 -7.19
N VAL A 100 -3.40 -2.24 -8.04
CA VAL A 100 -2.43 -3.35 -8.06
C VAL A 100 -1.04 -2.85 -8.44
N LEU A 101 -0.91 -2.08 -9.53
CA LEU A 101 0.38 -1.55 -9.98
C LEU A 101 1.04 -0.63 -8.94
N ILE A 102 0.26 0.27 -8.35
CA ILE A 102 0.74 1.18 -7.28
C ILE A 102 1.17 0.39 -6.05
N SER A 103 0.43 -0.65 -5.68
CA SER A 103 0.78 -1.49 -4.54
C SER A 103 2.05 -2.30 -4.77
N LEU A 104 2.26 -2.84 -5.98
CA LEU A 104 3.49 -3.52 -6.36
C LEU A 104 4.69 -2.56 -6.36
N LEU A 105 4.52 -1.37 -6.93
CA LEU A 105 5.57 -0.34 -6.92
C LEU A 105 5.91 0.06 -5.47
N SER A 106 4.91 0.24 -4.63
CA SER A 106 5.10 0.57 -3.20
C SER A 106 5.82 -0.56 -2.45
N ALA A 107 5.49 -1.82 -2.72
CA ALA A 107 6.20 -2.96 -2.15
C ALA A 107 7.68 -2.98 -2.57
N LEU A 108 7.99 -2.67 -3.84
CA LEU A 108 9.37 -2.53 -4.30
C LEU A 108 10.11 -1.40 -3.57
N VAL A 109 9.44 -0.25 -3.39
CA VAL A 109 10.00 0.87 -2.61
C VAL A 109 10.24 0.45 -1.15
N ALA A 110 9.32 -0.27 -0.51
CA ALA A 110 9.48 -0.76 0.85
C ALA A 110 10.70 -1.69 0.98
N VAL A 111 10.90 -2.59 0.01
CA VAL A 111 12.09 -3.47 -0.04
C VAL A 111 13.37 -2.65 -0.23
N ALA A 112 13.36 -1.67 -1.14
CA ALA A 112 14.49 -0.76 -1.36
C ALA A 112 14.86 0.04 -0.10
N GLN A 113 13.86 0.46 0.67
CA GLN A 113 14.05 1.15 1.96
C GLN A 113 14.56 0.22 3.06
N TRP A 114 14.26 -1.08 2.99
CA TRP A 114 14.69 -2.06 3.98
C TRP A 114 16.15 -2.50 3.78
N LEU A 115 16.64 -2.51 2.54
CA LEU A 115 18.01 -2.90 2.18
C LEU A 115 19.11 -2.19 3.00
N PRO A 116 19.10 -0.85 3.17
CA PRO A 116 20.07 -0.13 3.99
C PRO A 116 20.29 -0.70 5.39
N MET A 117 19.24 -1.21 6.07
CA MET A 117 19.34 -1.75 7.43
C MET A 117 20.27 -2.97 7.55
N PHE A 118 20.52 -3.70 6.46
CA PHE A 118 21.40 -4.85 6.45
C PHE A 118 22.88 -4.47 6.25
N PHE A 119 23.15 -3.32 5.62
CA PHE A 119 24.50 -2.89 5.24
C PHE A 119 25.02 -1.74 6.10
N LEU A 120 24.13 -0.92 6.67
CA LEU A 120 24.47 0.26 7.45
C LEU A 120 24.04 0.02 8.89
N SER A 121 25.01 0.06 9.81
CA SER A 121 24.71 0.16 11.23
C SER A 121 24.00 1.50 11.48
N PRO A 122 22.86 1.53 12.19
CA PRO A 122 22.09 2.76 12.43
C PRO A 122 22.86 3.82 13.24
N CYS A 123 23.99 3.43 13.82
CA CYS A 123 24.82 4.26 14.70
C CYS A 123 26.25 4.21 14.20
N GLN A 124 26.72 5.35 13.70
CA GLN A 124 28.11 5.65 13.43
C GLN A 124 28.52 6.84 14.27
#